data_AF-A0A7J7K386-F1
#
_entry.id   AF-A0A7J7K386-F1
#
_cell.length_a   1.000
_cell.length_b   1.000
_cell.length_c   1.000
_cell.angle_alpha   90.00
_cell.angle_beta   90.00
_cell.angle_gamma   90.00
#
_symmetry.space_group_name_H-M   'P 1'
#
loop_
_entity.id
_entity.type
_entity.pdbx_description
1 polymer ?
#
loop_
_entity_poly.entity_id
_entity_poly.type
_entity_poly.pdbx_seq_one_letter_code
_entity_poly.pdbx_strand_id
1 'polypeptide(L)'
;MKGRVVFWFMLDEKASTGIVLFQLFGQKCQACSPAQFEHAMWYPEEVVKVIGNLFNRIGQEYYGFYSPPVRVDRREGKPQSRHNMEMCQACTEGIAKL
;
A
#
# COMPACT_ATOMS: atom_id res chain seq x y z
N MET A 1 8.27 -0.20 -11.42
CA MET A 1 7.52 -1.10 -10.53
C MET A 1 6.54 -0.26 -9.72
N LYS A 2 5.24 -0.58 -9.70
CA LYS A 2 4.26 0.16 -8.86
C LYS A 2 4.09 -0.58 -7.54
N GLY A 3 4.69 -0.11 -6.45
CA GLY A 3 4.48 -0.71 -5.13
C GLY A 3 3.00 -0.65 -4.76
N ARG A 4 2.48 -1.74 -4.18
CA ARG A 4 1.15 -1.76 -3.57
C ARG A 4 1.26 -2.23 -2.14
N VAL A 5 0.45 -1.62 -1.27
CA VAL A 5 0.31 -1.96 0.13
C VAL A 5 -1.15 -1.90 0.50
N VAL A 6 -1.60 -2.83 1.34
CA VAL A 6 -2.91 -2.78 1.98
C VAL A 6 -2.71 -2.77 3.48
N PHE A 7 -3.55 -1.99 4.16
CA PHE A 7 -3.61 -1.94 5.62
C PHE A 7 -4.99 -2.40 6.06
N TRP A 8 -5.01 -3.23 7.10
CA TRP A 8 -6.19 -3.52 7.89
C TRP A 8 -5.95 -3.01 9.29
N PHE A 9 -6.97 -2.46 9.91
CA PHE A 9 -6.86 -1.95 11.26
C PHE A 9 -8.14 -2.24 12.03
N MET A 10 -8.01 -2.39 13.33
CA MET A 10 -9.12 -2.52 14.26
C MET A 10 -8.77 -1.88 15.60
N LEU A 11 -9.79 -1.34 16.28
CA LEU A 11 -9.69 -0.86 17.64
C LEU A 11 -10.68 -1.64 18.51
N ASP A 12 -10.18 -2.26 19.57
CA ASP A 12 -11.00 -2.72 20.69
C ASP A 12 -11.11 -1.58 21.70
N GLU A 13 -12.23 -0.85 21.64
CA GLU A 13 -12.50 0.28 22.53
C GLU A 13 -12.59 -0.14 24.00
N LYS A 14 -13.08 -1.35 24.30
CA LYS A 14 -13.22 -1.83 25.68
C LYS A 14 -11.85 -2.13 26.29
N ALA A 15 -10.96 -2.72 25.51
CA ALA A 15 -9.60 -2.98 25.92
C ALA A 15 -8.68 -1.76 25.76
N SER A 16 -9.13 -0.71 25.06
CA SER A 16 -8.30 0.43 24.64
C SER A 16 -7.03 -0.01 23.90
N THR A 17 -7.15 -1.03 23.05
CA THR A 17 -6.03 -1.58 22.26
C THR A 17 -6.38 -1.65 20.79
N GLY A 18 -5.41 -1.37 19.92
CA GLY A 18 -5.59 -1.42 18.48
C GLY A 18 -4.54 -2.30 17.80
N ILE A 19 -4.91 -2.86 16.65
CA ILE A 19 -4.02 -3.65 15.82
C ILE A 19 -4.04 -3.06 14.41
N VAL A 20 -2.85 -2.95 13.81
CA VAL A 20 -2.67 -2.64 12.40
C VAL A 20 -1.92 -3.80 11.77
N LEU A 21 -2.50 -4.37 10.73
CA LEU A 21 -1.87 -5.36 9.85
C LEU A 21 -1.62 -4.71 8.50
N PHE A 22 -0.53 -5.10 7.84
CA PHE A 22 -0.24 -4.65 6.50
C PHE A 22 0.32 -5.77 5.63
N GLN A 23 0.10 -5.66 4.33
CA GLN A 23 0.70 -6.54 3.35
C GLN A 23 1.33 -5.71 2.24
N LEU A 24 2.61 -5.96 1.98
CA LEU A 24 3.32 -5.44 0.81
C LEU A 24 3.19 -6.45 -0.31
N PHE A 25 2.78 -5.97 -1.49
CA PHE A 25 2.63 -6.82 -2.67
C PHE A 25 3.82 -6.64 -3.58
N GLY A 26 4.40 -7.76 -4.02
CA GLY A 26 5.52 -7.77 -4.94
C GLY A 26 5.13 -7.75 -6.41
N GLN A 27 6.16 -7.72 -7.25
CA GLN A 27 6.09 -7.85 -8.70
C GLN A 27 7.17 -8.82 -9.19
N LYS A 28 6.85 -9.61 -10.21
CA LYS A 28 7.86 -10.44 -10.91
C LYS A 28 8.58 -9.60 -11.94
N CYS A 29 9.90 -9.80 -12.06
CA CYS A 29 10.70 -9.18 -13.11
C CYS A 29 10.58 -9.99 -14.41
N GLN A 30 10.08 -9.39 -15.50
CA GLN A 30 9.99 -10.08 -16.79
C GLN A 30 11.37 -10.47 -17.35
N ALA A 31 12.37 -9.60 -17.21
CA ALA A 31 13.71 -9.81 -17.77
C ALA A 31 14.53 -10.83 -16.96
N CYS A 32 14.34 -10.84 -15.64
CA CYS A 32 15.13 -11.65 -14.70
C CYS A 32 14.55 -13.07 -14.55
N SER A 33 13.35 -13.33 -15.11
CA SER A 33 12.57 -14.57 -14.95
C SER A 33 12.56 -15.17 -13.53
N PRO A 34 12.37 -14.39 -12.45
CA PRO A 34 12.33 -14.95 -11.11
C PRO A 34 11.00 -15.69 -10.91
N ALA A 35 11.08 -16.87 -10.29
CA ALA A 35 9.88 -17.60 -9.87
C ALA A 35 9.08 -16.85 -8.77
N GLN A 36 9.75 -15.95 -8.05
CA GLN A 36 9.25 -15.29 -6.84
C GLN A 36 8.88 -13.82 -7.07
N PHE A 37 8.00 -13.30 -6.21
CA PHE A 37 7.63 -11.89 -6.20
C PHE A 37 8.68 -11.06 -5.45
N GLU A 38 9.05 -9.92 -6.02
CA GLU A 38 9.99 -8.98 -5.41
C GLU A 38 9.25 -7.74 -4.90
N HIS A 39 9.57 -7.29 -3.70
CA HIS A 39 9.00 -6.06 -3.15
C HIS A 39 9.59 -4.82 -3.83
N ALA A 40 8.73 -3.82 -4.04
CA ALA A 40 9.20 -2.52 -4.48
C ALA A 40 10.03 -1.86 -3.38
N MET A 41 11.06 -1.11 -3.77
CA MET A 41 11.74 -0.19 -2.88
C MET A 41 10.81 0.99 -2.56
N TRP A 42 10.74 1.36 -1.28
CA TRP A 42 9.99 2.51 -0.80
C TRP A 42 10.96 3.60 -0.36
N TYR A 43 10.78 4.80 -0.90
CA TYR A 43 11.51 5.97 -0.41
C TYR A 43 10.91 6.45 0.91
N PRO A 44 11.71 7.01 1.84
CA PRO A 44 11.23 7.48 3.13
C PRO A 44 10.03 8.43 3.03
N GLU A 45 10.03 9.34 2.05
CA GLU A 45 8.93 10.29 1.83
C GLU A 45 7.61 9.61 1.45
N GLU A 46 7.66 8.53 0.68
CA GLU A 46 6.48 7.75 0.30
C GLU A 46 5.92 6.99 1.51
N VAL A 47 6.80 6.47 2.38
CA VAL A 47 6.41 5.80 3.62
C VAL A 47 5.71 6.78 4.56
N VAL A 48 6.32 7.95 4.83
CA VAL A 48 5.74 8.96 5.73
C VAL A 48 4.35 9.38 5.25
N LYS A 49 4.17 9.60 3.94
CA LYS A 49 2.89 9.96 3.36
C LYS A 49 1.83 8.86 3.58
N VAL A 50 2.16 7.60 3.29
CA VAL A 50 1.20 6.50 3.41
C VAL A 50 0.82 6.23 4.87
N ILE A 51 1.79 6.28 5.79
CA ILE A 51 1.53 6.16 7.22
C ILE A 51 0.69 7.35 7.73
N GLY A 52 0.93 8.57 7.23
CA GLY A 52 0.09 9.73 7.53
C GLY A 52 -1.36 9.56 7.07
N ASN A 53 -1.58 9.01 5.87
CA ASN A 53 -2.92 8.67 5.38
C ASN A 53 -3.60 7.63 6.29
N LEU A 54 -2.87 6.59 6.71
CA LEU A 54 -3.39 5.57 7.62
C LEU A 54 -3.77 6.16 8.98
N PHE A 55 -2.89 6.98 9.56
CA PHE A 55 -3.13 7.66 10.84
C PHE A 55 -4.41 8.49 10.78
N ASN A 56 -4.57 9.33 9.75
CA ASN A 56 -5.77 10.15 9.59
C ASN A 56 -7.02 9.29 9.40
N ARG A 57 -6.91 8.17 8.69
CA ARG A 57 -8.04 7.27 8.47
C ARG A 57 -8.49 6.58 9.76
N ILE A 58 -7.56 6.11 10.58
CA ILE A 58 -7.85 5.53 11.91
C ILE A 58 -8.45 6.61 12.82
N GLY A 59 -7.86 7.81 12.83
CA GLY A 59 -8.36 8.97 13.57
C GLY A 59 -9.80 9.32 13.19
N GLN A 60 -10.12 9.28 11.90
CA GLN A 60 -11.47 9.53 11.40
C GLN A 60 -12.44 8.44 11.86
N GLU A 61 -12.07 7.17 11.71
CA GLU A 61 -12.96 6.03 11.94
C GLU A 61 -13.30 5.86 13.44
N TYR A 62 -12.34 6.07 14.35
CA TYR A 62 -12.53 5.78 15.78
C TYR A 62 -12.46 6.99 16.72
N TYR A 63 -11.87 8.11 16.28
CA TYR A 63 -11.56 9.24 17.17
C TYR A 63 -12.19 10.56 16.74
N GLY A 64 -13.05 10.54 15.71
CA GLY A 64 -13.78 11.72 15.24
C GLY A 64 -12.91 12.79 14.56
N PHE A 65 -11.74 12.42 14.01
CA PHE A 65 -10.90 13.37 13.29
C PHE A 65 -11.61 13.89 12.03
N TYR A 66 -11.33 15.15 11.69
CA TYR A 66 -11.60 15.64 10.34
C TYR A 66 -10.80 14.83 9.33
N SER A 67 -11.43 14.47 8.20
CA SER A 67 -10.78 13.71 7.13
C SER A 67 -10.10 14.65 6.14
N PRO A 68 -8.78 14.89 6.22
CA PRO A 68 -8.08 15.57 5.14
C PRO A 68 -8.16 14.75 3.85
N PRO A 69 -8.06 15.39 2.67
CA PRO A 69 -7.92 14.67 1.41
C PRO A 69 -6.75 13.69 1.45
N VAL A 70 -6.97 12.46 0.99
CA VAL A 70 -5.93 11.43 0.92
C VAL A 70 -4.83 11.92 -0.02
N ARG A 71 -3.58 11.90 0.47
CA ARG A 71 -2.42 12.24 -0.36
C ARG A 71 -2.15 11.11 -1.34
N VAL A 72 -2.54 11.33 -2.60
CA VAL A 72 -2.41 10.36 -3.71
C VAL A 72 -1.28 10.70 -4.68
N ASP A 73 -0.60 11.83 -4.45
CA ASP A 73 0.58 12.21 -5.21
C ASP A 73 1.60 11.08 -5.19
N ARG A 74 2.30 10.87 -6.29
CA ARG A 74 3.39 9.90 -6.39
C ARG A 74 4.58 10.64 -6.93
N ARG A 75 5.78 10.32 -6.45
CA ARG A 75 7.00 10.75 -7.13
C ARG A 75 6.90 10.39 -8.61
N GLU A 76 7.26 11.34 -9.47
CA GLU A 76 7.34 11.10 -10.90
C GLU A 76 8.40 10.02 -11.16
N GLY A 77 7.93 8.82 -11.45
CA GLY A 77 8.74 7.81 -12.11
C GLY A 77 8.68 8.02 -13.61
N LYS A 78 9.72 7.58 -14.33
CA LYS A 78 9.64 7.31 -15.77
C LYS A 78 9.48 5.81 -15.99
N PRO A 79 8.33 5.19 -15.64
CA PRO A 79 8.13 3.78 -15.88
C PRO A 79 8.18 3.53 -17.39
N GLN A 80 9.18 2.77 -17.83
CA GLN A 80 9.37 2.48 -19.25
C GLN A 80 8.38 1.44 -19.78
N SER A 81 7.78 0.64 -18.89
CA SER A 81 6.86 -0.44 -19.23
C SER A 81 5.44 -0.20 -18.71
N ARG A 82 4.46 -0.71 -19.47
CA ARG A 82 3.06 -0.81 -19.02
C ARG A 82 2.94 -1.84 -17.90
N HIS A 83 1.90 -1.69 -17.08
CA HIS A 83 1.62 -2.64 -16.01
C HIS A 83 1.23 -4.01 -16.60
N ASN A 84 1.83 -5.09 -16.09
CA ASN A 84 1.46 -6.46 -16.40
C ASN A 84 0.77 -7.08 -15.18
N MET A 85 -0.51 -7.42 -15.32
CA MET A 85 -1.35 -7.95 -14.24
C MET A 85 -0.90 -9.36 -13.80
N GLU A 86 -0.42 -10.19 -14.72
CA GLU A 86 0.02 -11.57 -14.43
C GLU A 86 1.31 -11.59 -13.59
N MET A 87 2.08 -10.51 -13.65
CA MET A 87 3.32 -10.34 -12.89
C MET A 87 3.13 -9.53 -11.61
N CYS A 88 1.93 -9.05 -11.31
CA CYS A 88 1.65 -8.25 -10.13
C CYS A 88 0.90 -9.07 -9.08
N GLN A 89 1.51 -9.27 -7.91
CA GLN A 89 0.95 -10.09 -6.85
C GLN A 89 -0.45 -9.61 -6.42
N ALA A 90 -0.64 -8.30 -6.28
CA ALA A 90 -1.94 -7.73 -5.92
C ALA A 90 -3.03 -7.99 -6.97
N CYS A 91 -2.67 -8.07 -8.25
CA CYS A 91 -3.62 -8.37 -9.32
C CYS A 91 -3.94 -9.86 -9.36
N THR A 92 -2.92 -10.72 -9.21
CA THR A 92 -3.11 -12.18 -9.18
C THR A 92 -3.91 -12.62 -7.96
N GLU A 93 -3.79 -11.93 -6.83
CA GLU A 93 -4.57 -12.20 -5.60
C GLU A 93 -5.93 -11.49 -5.59
N GLY A 94 -6.31 -10.77 -6.66
CA GLY A 94 -7.61 -10.11 -6.78
C GLY A 94 -7.80 -8.87 -5.88
N ILE A 95 -6.77 -8.45 -5.15
CA ILE A 95 -6.77 -7.29 -4.25
C ILE A 95 -6.93 -5.99 -5.01
N ALA A 96 -6.38 -5.90 -6.22
CA ALA A 96 -6.54 -4.70 -7.02
C ALA A 96 -6.61 -4.98 -8.52
N LYS A 97 -7.50 -4.25 -9.20
CA LYS A 97 -7.62 -4.25 -10.66
C LYS A 97 -7.25 -2.85 -11.14
N LEU A 98 -6.11 -2.69 -11.81
CA LEU A 98 -5.75 -1.50 -12.58
C LEU A 98 -5.18 -1.92 -13.93
#